data_AF-A0A0F9KNP5-F1
#
_entry.id   AF-A0A0F9KNP5-F1
#
_cell.length_a   1.000
_cell.length_b   1.000
_cell.length_c   1.000
_cell.angle_alpha   90.00
_cell.angle_beta   90.00
_cell.angle_gamma   90.00
#
_symmetry.space_group_name_H-M   'P 1'
#
loop_
_entity.id
_entity.type
_entity.pdbx_description
1 polymer ?
#
loop_
_entity_poly.entity_id
_entity_poly.type
_entity_poly.pdbx_seq_one_letter_code
_entity_poly.pdbx_strand_id
1 'polypeptide(L)'
;MKAISLWRPWDLFVLLGWKMIETRTHDRFKSLVGRTIAIHSAKKIDPDWRRTTDSYLSADFQDLAERSILAGGYVHGVVGVLGHRKLTAGDSYRALIFCGGGDRFGIDIDERSCEIAAKRLESA
;
A
#
# COMPACT_ATOMS: atom_id res chain seq x y z
N MET A 1 18.60 -6.47 -0.09
CA MET A 1 17.32 -5.88 0.34
C MET A 1 16.19 -6.63 -0.37
N LYS A 2 15.10 -7.00 0.32
CA LYS A 2 13.92 -7.60 -0.32
C LYS A 2 13.01 -6.48 -0.85
N ALA A 3 12.23 -6.76 -1.88
CA ALA A 3 11.31 -5.79 -2.48
C ALA A 3 9.97 -6.46 -2.82
N ILE A 4 8.91 -5.66 -2.81
CA ILE A 4 7.62 -6.02 -3.41
C ILE A 4 7.26 -4.98 -4.47
N SER A 5 6.68 -5.45 -5.56
CA SER A 5 6.16 -4.59 -6.63
C SER A 5 4.67 -4.40 -6.44
N LEU A 6 4.21 -3.15 -6.39
CA LEU A 6 2.81 -2.79 -6.25
C LEU A 6 2.33 -2.10 -7.53
N TRP A 7 1.11 -2.41 -7.97
CA TRP A 7 0.47 -1.65 -9.05
C TRP A 7 0.16 -0.24 -8.55
N ARG A 8 0.29 0.75 -9.44
CA ARG A 8 -0.04 2.13 -9.10
C ARG A 8 -1.57 2.28 -8.99
N PRO A 9 -2.11 3.09 -8.07
CA PRO A 9 -1.43 3.93 -7.08
C PRO A 9 -1.19 3.26 -5.71
N TRP A 10 -1.32 1.93 -5.59
CA TRP A 10 -1.20 1.25 -4.29
C TRP A 10 0.18 1.41 -3.64
N ASP A 11 1.24 1.57 -4.44
CA ASP A 11 2.59 1.92 -3.96
C ASP A 11 2.60 3.28 -3.25
N LEU A 12 1.95 4.28 -3.83
CA LEU A 12 1.84 5.61 -3.25
C LEU A 12 1.03 5.55 -1.95
N PHE A 13 -0.09 4.82 -1.93
CA PHE A 13 -0.92 4.69 -0.72
C PHE A 13 -0.17 4.08 0.46
N VAL A 14 0.68 3.08 0.19
CA VAL A 14 1.55 2.49 1.21
C VAL A 14 2.56 3.52 1.70
N LEU A 15 3.23 4.24 0.79
CA LEU A 15 4.27 5.21 1.18
C LEU A 15 3.71 6.45 1.88
N LEU A 16 2.50 6.88 1.54
CA LEU A 16 1.80 7.98 2.21
C LEU A 16 1.13 7.57 3.52
N GLY A 17 1.15 6.28 3.88
CA GLY A 17 0.52 5.78 5.10
C GLY A 17 -1.01 5.69 5.02
N TRP A 18 -1.61 5.91 3.85
CA TRP A 18 -3.06 5.74 3.68
C TRP A 18 -3.46 4.26 3.68
N LYS A 19 -2.57 3.39 3.20
CA LYS A 19 -2.73 1.93 3.18
C LYS A 19 -1.71 1.28 4.11
N MET A 20 -2.15 0.99 5.32
CA MET A 20 -1.33 0.42 6.39
C MET A 20 -1.27 -1.11 6.37
N ILE A 21 -2.10 -1.76 5.55
CA ILE A 21 -2.09 -3.20 5.35
C ILE A 21 -1.99 -3.50 3.86
N GLU A 22 -0.90 -4.12 3.43
CA GLU A 22 -0.78 -4.60 2.06
C GLU A 22 -1.36 -6.01 1.93
N THR A 23 -2.24 -6.23 0.94
CA THR A 23 -3.05 -7.47 0.87
C THR A 23 -2.65 -8.38 -0.28
N ARG A 24 -2.72 -9.70 -0.06
CA ARG A 24 -2.50 -10.75 -1.07
C ARG A 24 -3.50 -11.90 -0.89
N THR A 25 -3.70 -12.69 -1.94
CA THR A 25 -4.47 -13.94 -1.89
C THR A 25 -3.63 -15.14 -1.46
N HIS A 26 -2.39 -14.91 -1.00
CA HIS A 26 -1.44 -15.94 -0.58
C HIS A 26 -0.64 -15.48 0.65
N ASP A 27 -0.10 -16.40 1.43
CA ASP A 27 0.66 -16.14 2.67
C ASP A 27 2.20 -15.99 2.46
N ARG A 28 2.66 -15.96 1.21
CA ARG A 28 4.10 -16.00 0.87
C ARG A 28 4.94 -14.87 1.48
N PHE A 29 4.30 -13.76 1.86
CA PHE A 29 4.97 -12.59 2.43
C PHE A 29 5.21 -12.69 3.94
N LYS A 30 4.82 -13.78 4.59
CA LYS A 30 5.15 -14.04 6.01
C LYS A 30 6.65 -13.96 6.32
N SER A 31 7.51 -14.26 5.35
CA SER A 31 8.97 -14.17 5.50
C SER A 31 9.53 -12.74 5.57
N LEU A 32 8.69 -11.74 5.28
CA LEU A 32 9.05 -10.32 5.31
C LEU A 32 8.89 -9.69 6.69
N VAL A 33 8.20 -10.36 7.62
CA VAL A 33 7.98 -9.83 8.99
C VAL A 33 9.30 -9.49 9.68
N GLY A 34 9.35 -8.31 10.29
CA GLY A 34 10.54 -7.78 10.97
C GLY A 34 11.61 -7.21 10.03
N ARG A 35 11.34 -7.12 8.72
CA ARG A 35 12.29 -6.60 7.73
C ARG A 35 11.85 -5.25 7.18
N THR A 36 12.83 -4.42 6.84
CA THR A 36 12.64 -3.30 5.92
C THR A 36 12.67 -3.81 4.49
N ILE A 37 11.66 -3.44 3.70
CA ILE A 37 11.53 -3.84 2.29
C ILE A 37 11.45 -2.60 1.40
N ALA A 38 11.91 -2.74 0.16
CA ALA A 38 11.67 -1.74 -0.87
C ALA A 38 10.28 -1.90 -1.49
N ILE A 39 9.61 -0.77 -1.73
CA ILE A 39 8.37 -0.68 -2.50
C ILE A 39 8.73 -0.25 -3.92
N HIS A 40 8.57 -1.17 -4.87
CA HIS A 40 8.75 -0.89 -6.28
C HIS A 40 7.42 -0.48 -6.92
N SER A 41 7.41 0.68 -7.58
CA SER A 41 6.27 1.18 -8.33
C SER A 41 6.18 0.44 -9.65
N ALA A 42 5.17 -0.41 -9.84
CA ALA A 42 5.02 -1.14 -11.09
C ALA A 42 4.63 -0.21 -12.25
N LYS A 43 5.00 -0.59 -13.48
CA LYS A 43 4.56 0.12 -14.69
C LYS A 43 3.03 0.11 -14.87
N LYS A 44 2.34 -0.88 -14.29
CA LYS A 44 0.87 -1.01 -14.37
C LYS A 44 0.18 -0.07 -13.38
N ILE A 45 -0.92 0.52 -13.83
CA ILE A 45 -1.92 1.16 -12.98
C ILE A 45 -3.06 0.15 -12.82
N ASP A 46 -3.59 0.01 -11.61
CA ASP A 46 -4.79 -0.78 -11.36
C ASP A 46 -6.01 -0.04 -11.90
N PRO A 47 -6.70 -0.54 -12.94
CA PRO A 47 -7.83 0.19 -13.53
C PRO A 47 -9.01 0.38 -12.57
N ASP A 48 -9.08 -0.42 -11.50
CA ASP A 48 -10.20 -0.43 -10.56
C ASP A 48 -9.92 0.28 -9.25
N TRP A 49 -8.75 0.95 -9.12
CA TRP A 49 -8.32 1.51 -7.84
C TRP A 49 -9.35 2.50 -7.26
N ARG A 50 -9.89 3.43 -8.07
CA ARG A 50 -10.88 4.42 -7.62
C ARG A 50 -12.12 3.76 -7.05
N ARG A 51 -12.72 2.85 -7.84
CA ARG A 51 -13.90 2.08 -7.44
C ARG A 51 -13.64 1.27 -6.17
N THR A 52 -12.43 0.71 -6.04
CA THR A 52 -12.05 -0.09 -4.88
C THR A 52 -11.91 0.77 -3.62
N THR A 53 -11.40 1.99 -3.75
CA THR A 53 -11.15 2.91 -2.62
C THR A 53 -12.32 3.82 -2.29
N ASP A 54 -13.39 3.85 -3.09
CA ASP A 54 -14.52 4.78 -2.95
C ASP A 54 -15.17 4.76 -1.57
N SER A 55 -15.23 3.59 -0.94
CA SER A 55 -15.77 3.43 0.41
C SER A 55 -14.77 3.76 1.54
N TYR A 56 -13.52 4.07 1.22
CA TYR A 56 -12.42 4.20 2.19
C TYR A 56 -11.66 5.53 2.11
N LEU A 57 -11.62 6.17 0.94
CA LEU A 57 -10.96 7.46 0.69
C LEU A 57 -11.97 8.48 0.17
N SER A 58 -11.87 9.72 0.63
CA SER A 58 -12.64 10.82 0.05
C SER A 58 -12.19 11.11 -1.39
N ALA A 59 -13.05 11.79 -2.15
CA ALA A 59 -12.74 12.24 -3.50
C ALA A 59 -11.45 13.08 -3.56
N ASP A 60 -11.22 13.96 -2.58
CA ASP A 60 -10.01 14.78 -2.51
C ASP A 60 -8.73 13.93 -2.42
N PHE A 61 -8.73 12.88 -1.60
CA PHE A 61 -7.59 11.97 -1.48
C PHE A 61 -7.36 11.18 -2.77
N GLN A 62 -8.44 10.77 -3.46
CA GLN A 62 -8.33 10.12 -4.76
C GLN A 62 -7.77 11.06 -5.83
N ASP A 63 -8.22 12.31 -5.86
CA ASP A 63 -7.74 13.29 -6.83
C ASP A 63 -6.29 13.69 -6.58
N LEU A 64 -5.88 13.77 -5.30
CA LEU A 64 -4.47 13.91 -4.94
C LEU A 64 -3.65 12.72 -5.46
N ALA A 65 -4.13 11.49 -5.24
CA ALA A 65 -3.45 10.29 -5.72
C ALA A 65 -3.22 10.34 -7.24
N GLU A 66 -4.27 10.62 -8.01
CA GLU A 66 -4.23 10.69 -9.47
C GLU A 66 -3.16 11.67 -9.96
N ARG A 67 -3.11 12.87 -9.35
CA ARG A 67 -2.13 13.91 -9.69
C ARG A 67 -0.70 13.53 -9.30
N SER A 68 -0.55 12.66 -8.30
CA SER A 68 0.74 12.19 -7.78
C SER A 68 1.20 10.85 -8.37
N ILE A 69 0.45 10.24 -9.30
CA ILE A 69 0.90 9.03 -10.01
C ILE A 69 2.06 9.40 -10.94
N LEU A 70 3.28 9.11 -10.49
CA LEU A 70 4.49 9.24 -11.30
C LEU A 70 4.67 8.06 -12.25
N ALA A 71 5.54 8.20 -13.26
CA ALA A 71 5.88 7.14 -14.20
C ALA A 71 6.51 5.92 -13.49
N GLY A 72 5.87 4.75 -13.55
CA GLY A 72 6.33 3.55 -12.85
C GLY A 72 7.61 2.90 -13.41
N GLY A 73 8.15 1.92 -12.69
CA GLY A 73 9.37 1.18 -13.03
C GLY A 73 10.59 1.53 -12.18
N TYR A 74 10.38 2.11 -11.00
CA TYR A 74 11.43 2.53 -10.07
C TYR A 74 11.11 2.09 -8.64
N VAL A 75 12.12 2.08 -7.77
CA VAL A 75 11.92 1.91 -6.33
C VAL A 75 11.45 3.24 -5.75
N HIS A 76 10.22 3.27 -5.26
CA HIS A 76 9.56 4.48 -4.80
C HIS A 76 9.95 4.81 -3.35
N GLY A 77 10.10 3.80 -2.50
CA GLY A 77 10.55 4.00 -1.13
C GLY A 77 10.83 2.69 -0.41
N VAL A 78 11.01 2.79 0.91
CA VAL A 78 11.20 1.64 1.78
C VAL A 78 10.22 1.70 2.94
N VAL A 79 9.76 0.53 3.40
CA VAL A 79 8.86 0.43 4.55
C VAL A 79 9.26 -0.73 5.47
N GLY A 80 9.01 -0.58 6.77
CA GLY A 80 9.09 -1.67 7.73
C GLY A 80 7.85 -2.56 7.66
N VAL A 81 8.03 -3.87 7.84
CA VAL A 81 6.95 -4.85 7.97
C VAL A 81 6.85 -5.32 9.42
N LEU A 82 5.73 -5.01 10.06
CA LEU A 82 5.51 -5.29 11.48
C LEU A 82 4.91 -6.68 11.73
N GLY A 83 4.05 -7.15 10.83
CA GLY A 83 3.27 -8.37 11.06
C GLY A 83 2.78 -9.00 9.77
N HIS A 84 2.31 -10.24 9.89
CA HIS A 84 1.63 -10.97 8.83
C HIS A 84 0.51 -11.80 9.44
N ARG A 85 -0.69 -11.74 8.84
CA ARG A 85 -1.85 -12.50 9.30
C ARG A 85 -2.91 -12.67 8.21
N LYS A 86 -3.85 -13.58 8.46
CA LYS A 86 -5.11 -13.64 7.71
C LYS A 86 -5.95 -12.41 8.06
N LEU A 87 -6.58 -11.81 7.07
CA LEU A 87 -7.38 -10.60 7.22
C LEU A 87 -8.83 -10.93 7.54
N THR A 88 -9.46 -9.97 8.21
CA THR A 88 -10.86 -9.97 8.61
C THR A 88 -11.57 -8.78 7.97
N ALA A 89 -12.91 -8.75 8.01
CA ALA A 89 -13.66 -7.61 7.49
C ALA A 89 -13.26 -6.27 8.14
N GLY A 90 -12.87 -6.27 9.41
CA GLY A 90 -12.44 -5.07 10.15
C GLY A 90 -11.15 -4.44 9.62
N ASP A 91 -10.38 -5.17 8.81
CA ASP A 91 -9.13 -4.67 8.23
C ASP A 91 -9.35 -3.79 6.99
N SER A 92 -10.58 -3.77 6.45
CA SER A 92 -10.86 -3.21 5.12
C SER A 92 -10.47 -1.74 5.00
N TYR A 93 -10.68 -0.93 6.05
CA TYR A 93 -10.28 0.47 6.07
C TYR A 93 -8.76 0.65 6.02
N ARG A 94 -8.00 -0.07 6.85
CA ARG A 94 -6.52 0.02 6.84
C ARG A 94 -5.91 -0.58 5.57
N ALA A 95 -6.63 -1.47 4.89
CA ALA A 95 -6.21 -2.09 3.64
C ALA A 95 -6.76 -1.37 2.40
N LEU A 96 -7.68 -0.40 2.54
CA LEU A 96 -8.39 0.27 1.45
C LEU A 96 -9.04 -0.69 0.43
N ILE A 97 -9.46 -1.87 0.88
CA ILE A 97 -10.13 -2.88 0.07
C ILE A 97 -10.96 -3.80 0.96
N PHE A 98 -12.10 -4.29 0.46
CA PHE A 98 -12.94 -5.23 1.21
C PHE A 98 -12.19 -6.54 1.52
N CYS A 99 -12.09 -6.85 2.81
CA CYS A 99 -11.37 -8.01 3.33
C CYS A 99 -12.29 -9.15 3.82
N GLY A 100 -13.62 -9.00 3.74
CA GLY A 100 -14.57 -10.01 4.24
C GLY A 100 -14.91 -11.14 3.27
N GLY A 101 -14.46 -11.07 2.00
CA GLY A 101 -14.96 -11.92 0.91
C GLY A 101 -14.16 -13.20 0.59
N GLY A 102 -13.26 -13.64 1.47
CA GLY A 102 -12.47 -14.85 1.26
C GLY A 102 -11.10 -14.85 1.93
N ASP A 103 -10.27 -15.81 1.56
CA ASP A 103 -8.92 -15.96 2.10
C ASP A 103 -7.99 -14.86 1.56
N ARG A 104 -7.80 -13.84 2.39
CA ARG A 104 -6.87 -12.74 2.16
C ARG A 104 -5.86 -12.67 3.29
N PHE A 105 -4.61 -12.46 2.94
CA PHE A 105 -3.50 -12.30 3.87
C PHE A 105 -2.97 -10.88 3.75
N GLY A 106 -2.53 -10.31 4.88
CA GLY A 106 -1.97 -8.99 4.91
C GLY A 106 -0.60 -8.96 5.57
N ILE A 107 0.21 -8.01 5.14
CA ILE A 107 1.37 -7.55 5.89
C ILE A 107 1.08 -6.17 6.48
N ASP A 108 1.31 -6.01 7.79
CA ASP A 108 1.15 -4.74 8.49
C ASP A 108 2.39 -3.87 8.26
N ILE A 109 2.19 -2.63 7.80
CA ILE A 109 3.25 -1.68 7.47
C ILE A 109 3.54 -0.78 8.70
N ASP A 110 4.82 -0.45 8.94
CA ASP A 110 5.23 0.49 9.99
C ASP A 110 4.97 1.94 9.57
N GLU A 111 4.05 2.60 10.26
CA GLU A 111 3.62 4.00 10.01
C GLU A 111 4.79 4.99 10.02
N ARG A 112 5.78 4.75 10.88
CA ARG A 112 6.98 5.60 11.00
C ARG A 112 7.82 5.56 9.72
N SER A 113 7.69 4.52 8.91
CA SER A 113 8.36 4.44 7.61
C SER A 113 7.71 5.36 6.58
N CYS A 114 6.40 5.60 6.71
CA CYS A 114 5.59 6.39 5.79
C CYS A 114 5.76 7.90 6.03
N GLU A 115 5.92 8.32 7.30
CA GLU A 115 6.15 9.73 7.67
C GLU A 115 7.37 10.35 6.98
N ILE A 116 8.41 9.56 6.71
CA ILE A 116 9.64 10.01 6.03
C ILE A 116 9.37 10.29 4.54
N ALA A 117 8.46 9.54 3.91
CA ALA A 117 8.09 9.73 2.51
C ALA A 117 7.13 10.92 2.34
N ALA A 118 6.16 11.09 3.24
CA ALA A 118 5.21 12.21 3.20
C ALA A 118 5.90 13.59 3.31
N LYS A 119 6.88 13.73 4.22
CA LYS A 119 7.65 14.99 4.37
C LYS A 119 8.38 15.44 3.10
N ARG A 120 8.70 14.52 2.18
CA ARG A 120 9.34 14.86 0.90
C ARG A 120 8.37 15.43 -0.13
N LEU A 121 7.10 15.07 -0.07
CA LEU A 121 6.07 15.58 -0.98
C LEU A 121 5.59 16.98 -0.59
N GLU A 122 5.67 17.35 0.69
CA GLU A 122 5.37 18.72 1.14
C GLU A 122 6.49 19.73 0.79
N SER A 123 7.68 19.23 0.44
CA SER A 123 8.86 20.05 0.11
C SER A 123 9.11 20.20 -1.40
N ALA A 124 8.24 19.64 -2.24
CA ALA A 124 8.37 19.58 -3.69
C ALA A 124 7.22 20.34 -4.38
#